data_AF-A0A7C2WFW3-F1
#
_entry.id   AF-A0A7C2WFW3-F1
#
_cell.length_a   1.000
_cell.length_b   1.000
_cell.length_c   1.000
_cell.angle_alpha   90.00
_cell.angle_beta   90.00
_cell.angle_gamma   90.00
#
_symmetry.space_group_name_H-M   'P 1'
#
loop_
_entity.id
_entity.type
_entity.pdbx_description
1 polymer ?
#
loop_
_entity_poly.entity_id
_entity_poly.type
_entity_poly.pdbx_seq_one_letter_code
_entity_poly.pdbx_strand_id
1 'polypeptide(L)'
;MELLRWKTRIAVLWVLMAVAISAHNIMGFLEPGKVEGAALTTGMLIFMVLFWLIPLWMAFVSLTVKGSPNRWANFVVGIIFTVLNIGHFIEHLAPPSPVQILIVGSTVVATALIAWYAWKWPKQEA
;
A
#
# COMPACT_ATOMS: atom_id res chain seq x y z
N MET A 1 10.79 3.78 23.60
CA MET A 1 11.08 2.60 22.75
C MET A 1 9.82 2.05 22.07
N GLU A 2 8.71 1.88 22.79
CA GLU A 2 7.43 1.40 22.23
C GLU A 2 6.92 2.27 21.06
N LEU A 3 6.88 3.59 21.21
CA LEU A 3 6.42 4.52 20.17
C LEU A 3 7.16 4.35 18.84
N LEU A 4 8.49 4.29 18.91
CA LEU A 4 9.32 4.12 17.74
C LEU A 4 9.03 2.77 17.07
N ARG A 5 8.80 1.71 17.85
CA ARG A 5 8.40 0.40 17.34
C ARG A 5 7.09 0.46 16.54
N TRP A 6 6.08 1.20 17.03
CA TRP A 6 4.82 1.40 16.29
C TRP A 6 5.05 2.13 14.96
N LYS A 7 5.77 3.24 15.00
CA LYS A 7 6.13 4.02 13.81
C LYS A 7 6.90 3.19 12.78
N THR A 8 7.91 2.44 13.23
CA THR A 8 8.72 1.59 12.36
C THR A 8 7.90 0.47 11.74
N ARG A 9 6.99 -0.17 12.48
CA ARG A 9 6.08 -1.18 11.91
C ARG A 9 5.24 -0.61 10.78
N ILE A 10 4.63 0.55 11.00
CA ILE A 10 3.81 1.21 9.97
C ILE A 10 4.67 1.61 8.76
N ALA A 11 5.85 2.18 8.98
CA ALA A 11 6.77 2.57 7.91
C ALA A 11 7.20 1.35 7.06
N VAL A 12 7.53 0.24 7.71
CA VAL A 12 7.91 -1.01 7.02
C VAL A 12 6.73 -1.56 6.21
N LEU A 13 5.49 -1.48 6.71
CA LEU A 13 4.32 -1.91 5.95
C LEU A 13 4.07 -1.06 4.70
N TRP A 14 4.31 0.24 4.77
CA TRP A 14 4.25 1.10 3.58
C TRP A 14 5.31 0.73 2.54
N VAL A 15 6.54 0.46 2.98
CA VAL A 15 7.62 0.00 2.09
C VAL A 15 7.30 -1.38 1.50
N LEU A 16 6.81 -2.31 2.32
CA LEU A 16 6.35 -3.63 1.88
C LEU A 16 5.31 -3.48 0.77
N MET A 17 4.34 -2.61 0.95
CA MET A 17 3.33 -2.35 -0.05
C MET A 17 3.92 -1.84 -1.37
N ALA A 18 4.81 -0.84 -1.33
CA ALA A 18 5.45 -0.31 -2.53
C ALA A 18 6.26 -1.39 -3.28
N VAL A 19 6.99 -2.23 -2.54
CA VAL A 19 7.76 -3.34 -3.10
C VAL A 19 6.85 -4.42 -3.69
N ALA A 20 5.75 -4.76 -3.01
CA ALA A 20 4.77 -5.71 -3.51
C ALA A 20 4.11 -5.22 -4.81
N ILE A 21 3.81 -3.92 -4.92
CA ILE A 21 3.31 -3.34 -6.18
C ILE A 21 4.37 -3.43 -7.29
N SER A 22 5.64 -3.19 -6.99
CA SER A 22 6.72 -3.41 -7.97
C SER A 22 6.76 -4.88 -8.44
N ALA A 23 6.64 -5.83 -7.51
CA ALA A 23 6.61 -7.26 -7.83
C ALA A 23 5.38 -7.62 -8.68
N HIS A 24 4.20 -7.06 -8.38
CA HIS A 24 2.98 -7.22 -9.17
C HIS A 24 3.21 -6.80 -10.63
N ASN A 25 3.80 -5.62 -10.85
CA ASN A 25 4.09 -5.11 -12.18
C ASN A 25 5.11 -6.00 -12.92
N ILE A 26 6.22 -6.36 -12.27
CA ILE A 26 7.24 -7.25 -12.85
C ILE A 26 6.62 -8.59 -13.26
N MET A 27 5.83 -9.21 -12.39
CA MET A 27 5.15 -10.47 -12.70
C MET A 27 4.11 -10.29 -13.82
N GLY A 28 3.43 -9.14 -13.88
CA GLY A 28 2.50 -8.82 -14.97
C GLY A 28 3.16 -8.81 -16.34
N PHE A 29 4.44 -8.39 -16.44
CA PHE A 29 5.22 -8.47 -17.69
C PHE A 29 5.67 -9.89 -18.04
N LEU A 30 5.77 -10.79 -17.05
CA LEU A 30 6.17 -12.19 -17.25
C LEU A 30 4.97 -13.10 -17.54
N GLU A 31 3.76 -12.71 -17.16
CA GLU A 31 2.54 -13.47 -17.40
C GLU A 31 2.14 -13.45 -18.90
N PRO A 32 2.01 -14.61 -19.56
CA PRO A 32 1.61 -14.68 -20.96
C PRO A 32 0.27 -14.00 -21.20
N GLY A 33 0.17 -13.19 -22.26
CA GLY A 33 -1.09 -12.55 -22.68
C GLY A 33 -1.52 -11.31 -21.87
N LYS A 34 -0.74 -10.87 -20.86
CA LYS A 34 -1.01 -9.62 -20.13
C LYS A 34 -0.30 -8.38 -20.67
N VAL A 35 0.68 -8.57 -21.56
CA VAL A 35 1.35 -7.46 -22.25
C VAL A 35 0.56 -7.09 -23.49
N GLU A 36 -0.65 -6.55 -23.30
CA GLU A 36 -1.40 -5.91 -24.40
C GLU A 36 -1.17 -4.40 -24.35
N GLY A 37 -0.54 -3.88 -25.40
CA GLY A 37 -0.07 -2.50 -25.54
C GLY A 37 -1.18 -1.48 -25.78
N ALA A 38 -2.14 -1.38 -24.87
CA ALA A 38 -3.01 -0.22 -24.81
C ALA A 38 -2.19 1.00 -24.36
N ALA A 39 -2.21 2.07 -25.15
CA ALA A 39 -1.56 3.31 -24.78
C ALA A 39 -2.22 3.87 -23.51
N LEU A 40 -1.51 3.80 -22.39
CA LEU A 40 -1.96 4.37 -21.13
C LEU A 40 -2.07 5.89 -21.29
N THR A 41 -3.22 6.45 -20.91
CA THR A 41 -3.37 7.90 -20.86
C THR A 41 -2.42 8.49 -19.82
N THR A 42 -2.05 9.76 -19.96
CA THR A 42 -1.24 10.46 -18.95
C THR A 42 -1.88 10.39 -17.55
N GLY A 43 -3.21 10.45 -17.47
CA GLY A 43 -3.94 10.29 -16.21
C GLY A 43 -3.74 8.92 -15.56
N MET A 44 -3.75 7.84 -16.35
CA MET A 44 -3.47 6.49 -15.86
C MET A 44 -2.03 6.35 -15.36
N LEU A 45 -1.06 6.92 -16.08
CA LEU A 45 0.35 6.92 -15.66
C LEU A 45 0.56 7.67 -14.33
N ILE A 46 -0.08 8.82 -14.17
CA ILE A 46 -0.04 9.59 -12.91
C ILE A 46 -0.69 8.77 -11.79
N PHE A 47 -1.86 8.18 -12.04
CA PHE A 47 -2.51 7.34 -11.05
C PHE A 47 -1.62 6.17 -10.62
N MET A 48 -0.99 5.49 -11.57
CA MET A 48 -0.04 4.41 -11.29
C MET A 48 1.15 4.90 -10.46
N VAL A 49 1.81 6.01 -10.81
CA VAL A 49 3.00 6.48 -10.06
C VAL A 49 2.66 6.85 -8.61
N LEU A 50 1.43 7.32 -8.35
CA LEU A 50 0.97 7.62 -6.99
C LEU A 50 0.92 6.38 -6.09
N PHE A 51 0.71 5.18 -6.66
CA PHE A 51 0.76 3.92 -5.90
C PHE A 51 2.16 3.56 -5.39
N TRP A 52 3.22 4.18 -5.92
CA TRP A 52 4.57 4.11 -5.33
C TRP A 52 4.87 5.32 -4.44
N LEU A 53 4.61 6.53 -4.94
CA LEU A 53 5.01 7.74 -4.24
C LEU A 53 4.29 7.90 -2.91
N ILE A 54 2.98 7.65 -2.85
CA ILE A 54 2.21 7.81 -1.61
C ILE A 54 2.75 6.87 -0.52
N PRO A 55 2.88 5.54 -0.72
CA PRO A 55 3.47 4.67 0.29
C PRO A 55 4.88 5.08 0.73
N LEU A 56 5.77 5.44 -0.22
CA LEU A 56 7.14 5.82 0.13
C LEU A 56 7.20 7.09 0.99
N TRP A 57 6.41 8.10 0.63
CA TRP A 57 6.29 9.32 1.45
C TRP A 57 5.59 9.05 2.78
N MET A 58 4.58 8.19 2.80
CA MET A 58 3.92 7.80 4.04
C MET A 58 4.87 7.07 4.98
N ALA A 59 5.76 6.21 4.48
CA ALA A 59 6.80 5.58 5.29
C ALA A 59 7.70 6.62 5.97
N PHE A 60 8.11 7.66 5.23
CA PHE A 60 8.87 8.78 5.78
C PHE A 60 8.07 9.59 6.81
N VAL A 61 6.81 9.90 6.52
CA VAL A 61 5.88 10.62 7.41
C VAL A 61 5.65 9.85 8.71
N SER A 62 5.48 8.52 8.65
CA SER A 62 5.32 7.66 9.82
C SER A 62 6.45 7.84 10.83
N LEU A 63 7.68 8.06 10.37
CA LEU A 63 8.85 8.21 11.23
C LEU A 63 9.05 9.66 11.70
N THR A 64 8.83 10.64 10.82
CA THR A 64 9.21 12.04 11.05
C THR A 64 8.15 12.89 11.74
N VAL A 65 6.87 12.71 11.40
CA VAL A 65 5.78 13.51 11.98
C VAL A 65 5.46 13.02 13.40
N LYS A 66 5.08 13.94 14.29
CA LYS A 66 4.80 13.64 15.70
C LYS A 66 3.31 13.76 16.02
N GLY A 67 2.88 13.08 17.08
CA GLY A 67 1.54 13.24 17.64
C GLY A 67 0.39 12.76 16.75
N SER A 68 -0.77 13.35 17.00
CA SER A 68 -2.07 12.99 16.38
C SER A 68 -2.10 13.08 14.84
N PRO A 69 -1.48 14.09 14.19
CA PRO A 69 -1.53 14.19 12.72
C PRO A 69 -0.91 12.98 12.01
N ASN A 70 0.22 12.47 12.52
CA ASN A 70 0.85 11.28 11.96
C ASN A 70 -0.06 10.05 12.07
N ARG A 71 -0.67 9.87 13.24
CA ARG A 71 -1.60 8.77 13.50
C ARG A 71 -2.79 8.81 12.54
N TRP A 72 -3.43 9.96 12.39
CA TRP A 72 -4.59 10.12 11.51
C TRP A 72 -4.24 9.98 10.04
N ALA A 73 -3.11 10.53 9.59
CA ALA A 73 -2.64 10.35 8.22
C ALA A 73 -2.49 8.86 7.87
N ASN A 74 -1.81 8.08 8.71
CA ASN A 74 -1.65 6.64 8.47
C ASN A 74 -2.97 5.87 8.54
N PHE A 75 -3.87 6.26 9.44
CA PHE A 75 -5.18 5.62 9.54
C PHE A 75 -6.02 5.84 8.27
N VAL A 76 -6.19 7.11 7.86
CA VAL A 76 -7.03 7.48 6.72
C VAL A 76 -6.44 6.94 5.41
N VAL A 77 -5.15 7.18 5.17
CA VAL A 77 -4.49 6.71 3.94
C VAL A 77 -4.44 5.18 3.92
N GLY A 78 -4.22 4.53 5.07
CA GLY A 78 -4.28 3.07 5.20
C GLY A 78 -5.65 2.49 4.81
N ILE A 79 -6.76 3.11 5.25
CA ILE A 79 -8.12 2.68 4.86
C ILE A 79 -8.33 2.85 3.35
N ILE A 80 -7.99 4.02 2.79
CA ILE A 80 -8.15 4.29 1.36
C ILE A 80 -7.41 3.24 0.55
N PHE A 81 -6.16 2.99 0.90
CA PHE A 81 -5.33 2.01 0.23
C PHE A 81 -5.83 0.58 0.44
N THR A 82 -6.40 0.23 1.59
CA THR A 82 -7.05 -1.07 1.80
C THR A 82 -8.18 -1.29 0.82
N VAL A 83 -9.08 -0.30 0.68
CA VAL A 83 -10.22 -0.40 -0.26
C VAL A 83 -9.75 -0.51 -1.70
N LEU A 84 -8.77 0.30 -2.11
CA LEU A 84 -8.20 0.24 -3.46
C LEU A 84 -7.56 -1.13 -3.75
N ASN A 85 -6.82 -1.71 -2.79
CA ASN A 85 -6.21 -3.02 -2.98
C ASN A 85 -7.24 -4.16 -2.96
N ILE A 86 -8.36 -4.02 -2.25
CA ILE A 86 -9.45 -5.00 -2.33
C ILE A 86 -10.06 -4.99 -3.73
N GLY A 87 -10.31 -3.81 -4.31
CA GLY A 87 -10.77 -3.69 -5.70
C GLY A 87 -9.80 -4.36 -6.66
N HIS A 88 -8.51 -4.02 -6.56
CA HIS A 88 -7.45 -4.61 -7.37
C HIS A 88 -7.31 -6.13 -7.16
N PHE A 89 -7.52 -6.63 -5.94
CA PHE A 89 -7.51 -8.06 -5.65
C PHE A 89 -8.64 -8.80 -6.37
N ILE A 90 -9.84 -8.22 -6.41
CA ILE A 90 -11.00 -8.81 -7.08
C ILE A 90 -10.76 -8.96 -8.59
N GLU A 91 -10.05 -8.02 -9.22
CA GLU A 91 -9.68 -8.10 -10.65
C GLU A 91 -8.84 -9.35 -10.97
N HIS A 92 -8.12 -9.90 -9.98
CA HIS A 92 -7.28 -11.09 -10.14
C HIS A 92 -7.99 -12.40 -9.84
N LEU A 93 -9.29 -12.36 -9.51
CA LEU A 93 -10.09 -13.56 -9.26
C LEU A 93 -10.72 -14.12 -10.53
N ALA A 94 -10.85 -13.33 -11.61
CA ALA A 94 -11.51 -13.73 -12.85
C ALA A 94 -10.94 -12.99 -14.08
N PRO A 95 -10.08 -13.63 -14.92
CA PRO A 95 -9.53 -14.97 -14.72
C PRO A 95 -8.55 -15.02 -13.55
N PRO A 96 -8.50 -16.12 -12.79
CA PRO A 96 -7.65 -16.21 -11.62
C PRO A 96 -6.16 -16.18 -12.01
N SER A 97 -5.40 -15.28 -11.40
CA SER A 97 -3.93 -15.35 -11.41
C SER A 97 -3.42 -15.66 -9.99
N PRO A 98 -3.01 -16.91 -9.70
CA PRO A 98 -2.54 -17.30 -8.38
C PRO A 98 -1.34 -16.46 -7.89
N VAL A 99 -0.42 -16.12 -8.79
CA VAL A 99 0.76 -15.30 -8.48
C VAL A 99 0.33 -13.90 -8.04
N GLN A 100 -0.58 -13.29 -8.79
CA GLN A 100 -1.04 -11.93 -8.47
C GLN A 100 -1.97 -11.90 -7.25
N ILE A 101 -2.79 -12.93 -7.05
CA ILE A 101 -3.61 -13.09 -5.84
C ILE A 101 -2.72 -13.08 -4.59
N LEU A 102 -1.58 -13.76 -4.59
CA LEU A 102 -0.65 -13.76 -3.44
C LEU A 102 -0.03 -12.37 -3.21
N ILE A 103 0.40 -11.70 -4.27
CA ILE A 103 1.05 -10.39 -4.18
C ILE A 103 0.05 -9.32 -3.74
N VAL A 104 -1.08 -9.19 -4.45
CA VAL A 104 -2.11 -8.18 -4.15
C VAL A 104 -2.85 -8.52 -2.86
N GLY A 105 -3.03 -9.80 -2.52
CA GLY A 105 -3.55 -10.19 -1.20
C GLY A 105 -2.65 -9.70 -0.07
N SER A 106 -1.33 -9.74 -0.27
CA SER A 106 -0.37 -9.21 0.72
C SER A 106 -0.47 -7.68 0.86
N THR A 107 -0.77 -6.94 -0.21
CA THR A 107 -0.96 -5.48 -0.12
C THR A 107 -2.25 -5.12 0.63
N VAL A 108 -3.34 -5.89 0.45
CA VAL A 108 -4.57 -5.75 1.26
C VAL A 108 -4.27 -5.94 2.74
N VAL A 109 -3.56 -7.01 3.10
CA VAL A 109 -3.21 -7.29 4.51
C VAL A 109 -2.30 -6.19 5.07
N ALA A 110 -1.29 -5.76 4.32
CA ALA A 110 -0.37 -4.73 4.76
C ALA A 110 -1.08 -3.39 5.04
N THR A 111 -1.96 -2.96 4.14
CA THR A 111 -2.71 -1.70 4.27
C THR A 111 -3.76 -1.75 5.39
N ALA A 112 -4.42 -2.89 5.58
CA ALA A 112 -5.30 -3.11 6.71
C ALA A 112 -4.54 -3.06 8.04
N LEU A 113 -3.35 -3.66 8.11
CA LEU A 113 -2.48 -3.61 9.28
C LEU A 113 -1.97 -2.19 9.57
N ILE A 114 -1.71 -1.37 8.55
CA ILE A 114 -1.38 0.05 8.72
C ILE A 114 -2.52 0.79 9.42
N ALA A 115 -3.75 0.65 8.91
CA ALA A 115 -4.92 1.28 9.51
C ALA A 115 -5.12 0.78 10.95
N TRP A 116 -5.03 -0.53 11.17
CA TRP A 116 -5.14 -1.13 12.51
C TRP A 116 -4.09 -0.60 13.47
N TYR A 117 -2.83 -0.57 13.06
CA TYR A 117 -1.75 -0.10 13.92
C TYR A 117 -1.82 1.40 14.20
N ALA A 118 -2.23 2.20 13.21
CA ALA A 118 -2.49 3.61 13.41
C ALA A 118 -3.68 3.86 14.36
N TRP A 119 -4.71 3.01 14.30
CA TRP A 119 -5.85 3.12 15.21
C TRP A 119 -5.49 2.77 16.65
N LYS A 120 -4.76 1.66 16.85
CA LYS A 120 -4.33 1.14 18.16
C LYS A 120 -3.17 1.93 18.78
N TRP A 121 -2.57 2.85 18.05
CA TRP A 121 -1.51 3.71 18.55
C TRP A 121 -1.98 4.50 19.79
N PRO A 122 -1.32 4.35 20.96
CA PRO A 122 -1.61 5.14 22.16
C PRO A 122 -1.63 6.64 21.86
N LYS A 123 -2.65 7.36 22.36
CA LYS A 123 -2.69 8.82 22.23
C LYS A 123 -1.42 9.38 22.88
N GLN A 124 -0.66 10.15 22.11
CA GLN A 124 0.41 10.97 22.68
C GLN A 124 -0.28 12.12 23.39
N GLU A 125 -0.05 12.28 24.70
CA GLU A 125 -0.33 13.55 25.37
C GLU A 125 0.47 14.64 24.64
N ALA A 126 -0.20 15.75 24.37
CA ALA A 126 0.34 16.87 23.60
C ALA A 126 1.41 17.62 24.40
#